data_AF-A0A538E9X4-F1
#
_entry.id   AF-A0A538E9X4-F1
#
_cell.length_a   1.000
_cell.length_b   1.000
_cell.length_c   1.000
_cell.angle_alpha   90.00
_cell.angle_beta   90.00
_cell.angle_gamma   90.00
#
_symmetry.space_group_name_H-M   'P 1'
#
loop_
_entity.id
_entity.type
_entity.pdbx_description
1 polymer ?
#
loop_
_entity_poly.entity_id
_entity_poly.type
_entity_poly.pdbx_seq_one_letter_code
_entity_poly.pdbx_strand_id
1 'polypeptide(L)'
;MIVALHVATGAAAGAGTGSRLAALLLGPILHLAGDRLPHEDIRSRRFEISSGLACLVLLAARRGLLDPATLGAAASSAPDLEHVLPSLRPRGSKLFHGRRGWHRSGRFPADLQLLLAGAILGGLVAPRSRGAGESRDLR
;
A
#
# COMPACT_ATOMS: atom_id res chain seq x y z
N MET A 1 -4.96 -4.71 7.64
CA MET A 1 -4.29 -3.49 8.12
C MET A 1 -5.08 -2.32 7.58
N ILE A 2 -4.79 -1.09 8.00
CA ILE A 2 -5.45 0.05 7.35
C ILE A 2 -5.04 0.14 5.87
N VAL A 3 -5.97 0.56 5.00
CA VAL A 3 -5.77 0.64 3.54
C VAL A 3 -4.49 1.41 3.17
N ALA A 4 -4.24 2.54 3.84
CA ALA A 4 -3.06 3.37 3.58
C ALA A 4 -1.74 2.60 3.77
N LEU A 5 -1.67 1.70 4.73
CA LEU A 5 -0.47 0.91 4.97
C LEU A 5 -0.34 -0.27 3.98
N HIS A 6 -1.44 -0.84 3.49
CA HIS A 6 -1.40 -1.79 2.35
C HIS A 6 -0.84 -1.13 1.08
N VAL A 7 -1.29 0.08 0.79
CA VAL A 7 -0.75 0.90 -0.32
C VAL A 7 0.75 1.12 -0.13
N ALA A 8 1.17 1.59 1.05
CA ALA A 8 2.57 1.93 1.31
C ALA A 8 3.51 0.70 1.26
N THR A 9 3.12 -0.41 1.87
CA THR A 9 3.90 -1.67 1.87
C THR A 9 4.00 -2.28 0.47
N GLY A 10 2.91 -2.27 -0.29
CA GLY A 10 2.92 -2.65 -1.70
C GLY A 10 3.82 -1.75 -2.54
N ALA A 11 3.80 -0.44 -2.27
CA ALA A 11 4.66 0.53 -2.95
C ALA A 11 6.14 0.28 -2.66
N ALA A 12 6.50 0.03 -1.40
CA ALA A 12 7.86 -0.29 -1.00
C ALA A 12 8.36 -1.57 -1.67
N ALA A 13 7.55 -2.64 -1.70
CA ALA A 13 7.92 -3.88 -2.38
C ALA A 13 8.06 -3.69 -3.90
N GLY A 14 7.14 -2.95 -4.52
CA GLY A 14 7.22 -2.60 -5.93
C GLY A 14 8.49 -1.81 -6.26
N ALA A 15 8.80 -0.78 -5.48
CA ALA A 15 10.02 0.00 -5.61
C ALA A 15 11.29 -0.84 -5.42
N GLY A 16 11.31 -1.71 -4.41
CA GLY A 16 12.45 -2.56 -4.08
C GLY A 16 12.73 -3.65 -5.13
N THR A 17 11.69 -4.15 -5.79
CA THR A 17 11.85 -5.15 -6.86
C THR A 17 12.21 -4.53 -8.22
N GLY A 18 11.82 -3.28 -8.47
CA GLY A 18 12.03 -2.62 -9.76
C GLY A 18 11.30 -3.27 -10.94
N SER A 19 10.47 -4.29 -10.70
CA SER A 19 9.79 -5.07 -11.73
C SER A 19 8.27 -4.92 -11.63
N ARG A 20 7.64 -4.53 -12.73
CA ARG A 20 6.18 -4.37 -12.82
C ARG A 20 5.45 -5.68 -12.50
N LEU A 21 5.92 -6.78 -13.08
CA LEU A 21 5.31 -8.10 -12.86
C LEU A 21 5.46 -8.56 -11.41
N ALA A 22 6.66 -8.41 -10.84
CA ALA A 22 6.88 -8.76 -9.43
C ALA A 22 6.01 -7.92 -8.50
N ALA A 23 5.89 -6.62 -8.76
CA ALA A 23 5.04 -5.72 -7.98
C ALA A 23 3.56 -6.15 -7.99
N LEU A 24 3.04 -6.53 -9.16
CA LEU A 24 1.67 -7.01 -9.31
C LEU A 24 1.41 -8.35 -8.58
N LEU A 25 2.38 -9.26 -8.59
CA LEU A 25 2.25 -10.57 -7.93
C LEU A 25 2.45 -10.49 -6.41
N LEU A 26 3.42 -9.69 -5.95
CA LEU A 26 3.72 -9.55 -4.52
C LEU A 26 2.66 -8.74 -3.78
N GLY A 27 2.00 -7.79 -4.44
CA GLY A 27 0.98 -6.95 -3.81
C GLY A 27 -0.09 -7.75 -3.06
N PRO A 28 -0.84 -8.65 -3.71
CA PRO A 28 -1.87 -9.46 -3.04
C PRO A 28 -1.31 -10.37 -1.94
N ILE A 29 -0.08 -10.89 -2.11
CA ILE A 29 0.57 -11.71 -1.08
C ILE A 29 0.85 -10.88 0.17
N LEU A 30 1.38 -9.66 -0.01
CA LEU A 30 1.66 -8.74 1.08
C LEU A 30 0.39 -8.24 1.76
N HIS A 31 -0.68 -8.02 1.00
CA HIS A 31 -1.99 -7.73 1.56
C HIS A 31 -2.41 -8.81 2.56
N LEU A 32 -2.44 -10.06 2.12
CA LEU A 32 -2.82 -11.21 2.96
C LEU A 32 -1.85 -11.43 4.12
N ALA A 33 -0.56 -11.16 3.93
CA ALA A 33 0.43 -11.27 5.01
C ALA A 33 0.22 -10.17 6.06
N GLY A 34 -0.06 -8.95 5.62
CA GLY A 34 -0.35 -7.82 6.48
C GLY A 34 -1.61 -8.03 7.32
N ASP A 35 -2.67 -8.55 6.71
CA ASP A 35 -3.92 -8.86 7.41
C ASP A 35 -3.80 -9.96 8.46
N ARG A 36 -2.77 -10.79 8.39
CA ARG A 36 -2.50 -11.79 9.43
C ARG A 36 -1.92 -11.17 10.71
N LEU A 37 -1.37 -9.96 10.64
CA LEU A 37 -0.87 -9.25 11.82
C LEU A 37 -2.06 -8.76 12.64
N PRO A 38 -2.16 -9.02 13.95
CA PRO A 38 -3.20 -8.43 14.78
C PRO A 38 -3.07 -6.91 14.83
N HIS A 39 -4.04 -6.19 14.28
CA HIS A 39 -4.00 -4.73 14.14
C HIS A 39 -5.30 -4.07 14.56
N GLU A 40 -5.22 -2.77 14.78
CA GLU A 40 -6.36 -1.89 14.98
C GLU A 40 -6.76 -1.23 13.67
N ASP A 41 -8.05 -1.24 13.36
CA ASP A 41 -8.61 -0.57 12.19
C ASP A 41 -9.09 0.85 12.55
N ILE A 42 -9.13 1.75 11.56
CA ILE A 42 -9.72 3.08 11.78
C ILE A 42 -11.24 2.96 11.65
N ARG A 43 -11.97 3.40 12.69
CA ARG A 43 -13.44 3.31 12.72
C ARG A 43 -14.12 3.98 11.52
N SER A 44 -13.53 5.05 10.99
CA SER A 44 -14.07 5.79 9.84
C SER A 44 -13.66 5.14 8.52
N ARG A 45 -14.56 4.33 7.95
CA ARG A 45 -14.35 3.73 6.61
C ARG A 45 -14.10 4.78 5.52
N ARG A 46 -14.75 5.94 5.61
CA ARG A 46 -14.52 7.05 4.66
C ARG A 46 -13.07 7.50 4.72
N PHE A 47 -12.51 7.64 5.92
CA PHE A 47 -11.12 8.03 6.11
C PHE A 47 -10.15 6.97 5.58
N GLU A 48 -10.40 5.68 5.83
CA GLU A 48 -9.55 4.60 5.32
C GLU A 48 -9.49 4.59 3.80
N ILE A 49 -10.65 4.68 3.14
CA ILE A 49 -10.72 4.70 1.68
C ILE A 49 -10.06 5.98 1.14
N SER A 50 -10.39 7.15 1.70
CA SER A 50 -9.87 8.43 1.19
C SER A 50 -8.36 8.54 1.37
N SER A 51 -7.83 8.08 2.51
CA SER A 51 -6.38 8.08 2.77
C SER A 51 -5.65 7.12 1.84
N GLY A 52 -6.15 5.89 1.67
CA GLY A 52 -5.59 4.94 0.70
C GLY A 52 -5.60 5.48 -0.73
N LEU A 53 -6.72 6.06 -1.17
CA LEU A 53 -6.84 6.65 -2.50
C LEU A 53 -5.89 7.85 -2.68
N ALA A 54 -5.78 8.73 -1.68
CA ALA A 54 -4.85 9.85 -1.71
C ALA A 54 -3.40 9.37 -1.84
N CYS A 55 -3.01 8.31 -1.12
CA CYS A 55 -1.69 7.70 -1.23
C CYS A 55 -1.42 7.14 -2.64
N LEU A 56 -2.40 6.45 -3.25
CA LEU A 56 -2.28 5.94 -4.63
C LEU A 56 -2.13 7.07 -5.65
N VAL A 57 -2.97 8.11 -5.56
CA VAL A 57 -2.90 9.27 -6.43
C VAL A 57 -1.56 9.98 -6.30
N LEU A 58 -1.06 10.14 -5.06
CA LEU A 58 0.25 10.72 -4.82
C LEU A 58 1.37 9.92 -5.50
N LEU A 59 1.37 8.59 -5.37
CA LEU A 59 2.36 7.74 -6.03
C LEU A 59 2.28 7.84 -7.55
N ALA A 60 1.07 7.74 -8.11
CA ALA A 60 0.84 7.89 -9.54
C ALA A 60 1.32 9.25 -10.07
N ALA A 61 1.05 10.34 -9.35
CA ALA A 61 1.45 11.69 -9.73
C ALA A 61 2.98 11.92 -9.63
N ARG A 62 3.64 11.29 -8.64
CA ARG A 62 5.07 11.53 -8.36
C ARG A 62 6.00 10.56 -9.08
N ARG A 63 5.53 9.35 -9.38
CA ARG A 63 6.34 8.26 -9.94
C ARG A 63 5.84 7.75 -11.29
N GLY A 64 4.55 7.98 -11.60
CA GLY A 64 3.89 7.51 -12.82
C GLY A 64 3.01 6.27 -12.57
N LEU A 65 2.01 6.07 -13.42
CA LEU A 65 1.02 4.99 -13.29
C LEU A 65 1.61 3.58 -13.46
N LEU A 66 2.62 3.44 -14.32
CA LEU A 66 3.28 2.16 -14.62
C LEU A 66 4.59 1.96 -13.85
N ASP A 67 4.89 2.83 -12.89
CA ASP A 67 6.03 2.64 -11.99
C ASP A 67 5.77 1.42 -11.10
N PRO A 68 6.76 0.54 -10.89
CA PRO A 68 6.61 -0.63 -10.03
C PRO A 68 6.07 -0.32 -8.63
N ALA A 69 6.41 0.82 -8.03
CA ALA A 69 5.86 1.21 -6.73
C ALA A 69 4.36 1.49 -6.83
N THR A 70 3.93 2.24 -7.84
CA THR A 70 2.50 2.52 -8.07
C THR A 70 1.72 1.23 -8.33
N LEU A 71 2.27 0.31 -9.13
CA LEU A 71 1.63 -0.97 -9.42
C LEU A 71 1.55 -1.88 -8.20
N GLY A 72 2.62 -1.95 -7.40
CA GLY A 72 2.63 -2.72 -6.16
C GLY A 72 1.64 -2.17 -5.13
N ALA A 73 1.54 -0.84 -5.05
CA ALA A 73 0.57 -0.16 -4.20
C ALA A 73 -0.87 -0.48 -4.62
N ALA A 74 -1.17 -0.41 -5.92
CA ALA A 74 -2.48 -0.74 -6.46
C ALA A 74 -2.82 -2.22 -6.25
N ALA A 75 -1.88 -3.13 -6.53
CA ALA A 75 -2.09 -4.56 -6.38
C ALA A 75 -2.26 -4.99 -4.92
N SER A 76 -1.53 -4.37 -3.98
CA SER A 76 -1.63 -4.63 -2.55
C SER A 76 -2.92 -4.08 -1.93
N SER A 77 -3.49 -3.01 -2.47
CA SER A 77 -4.76 -2.45 -1.98
C SER A 77 -5.99 -2.91 -2.76
N ALA A 78 -5.82 -3.58 -3.90
CA ALA A 78 -6.94 -4.10 -4.70
C ALA A 78 -7.92 -5.00 -3.93
N PRO A 79 -7.49 -5.88 -3.00
CA PRO A 79 -8.42 -6.68 -2.21
C PRO A 79 -9.35 -5.85 -1.33
N ASP A 80 -8.94 -4.64 -0.91
CA ASP A 80 -9.79 -3.72 -0.13
C ASP A 80 -10.99 -3.17 -0.91
N LEU A 81 -10.95 -3.25 -2.25
CA LEU A 81 -12.05 -2.76 -3.10
C LEU A 81 -13.36 -3.51 -2.85
N GLU A 82 -13.34 -4.74 -2.29
CA GLU A 82 -14.56 -5.45 -1.92
C GLU A 82 -15.36 -4.75 -0.80
N HIS A 83 -14.74 -3.82 -0.06
CA HIS A 83 -15.43 -2.97 0.92
C HIS A 83 -16.27 -1.86 0.28
N VAL A 84 -15.93 -1.48 -0.96
CA VAL A 84 -16.54 -0.38 -1.72
C VAL A 84 -17.45 -0.89 -2.84
N LEU A 85 -17.10 -2.03 -3.45
CA LEU A 85 -17.79 -2.60 -4.60
C LEU A 85 -18.43 -3.95 -4.20
N PRO A 86 -19.72 -3.97 -3.85
CA PRO A 86 -20.44 -5.20 -3.52
C PRO A 86 -20.45 -6.21 -4.67
N SER A 87 -20.34 -5.76 -5.92
CA SER A 87 -20.25 -6.59 -7.12
C SER A 87 -18.99 -7.47 -7.19
N LEU A 88 -17.94 -7.12 -6.43
CA LEU A 88 -16.73 -7.94 -6.29
C LEU A 88 -16.88 -9.08 -5.27
N ARG A 89 -18.06 -9.25 -4.67
CA ARG A 89 -18.37 -10.31 -3.70
C ARG A 89 -19.18 -11.42 -4.40
N PRO A 90 -18.57 -12.55 -4.79
CA PRO A 90 -19.33 -13.69 -5.28
C PRO A 90 -20.29 -14.16 -4.20
N ARG A 91 -21.57 -14.31 -4.55
CA ARG A 91 -22.66 -14.73 -3.65
C ARG A 91 -22.87 -13.80 -2.44
N GLY A 92 -22.46 -12.53 -2.53
CA GLY A 92 -22.67 -11.54 -1.47
C GLY A 92 -21.72 -11.66 -0.27
N SER A 93 -20.83 -12.65 -0.26
CA SER A 93 -19.80 -12.84 0.76
C SER A 93 -18.46 -12.21 0.34
N LYS A 94 -17.84 -11.48 1.25
CA LYS A 94 -16.46 -11.00 1.13
C LYS A 94 -15.51 -12.17 0.89
N LEU A 95 -14.69 -12.12 -0.16
CA LEU A 95 -13.73 -13.18 -0.49
C LEU A 95 -12.47 -13.06 0.35
N PHE A 96 -12.03 -11.82 0.56
CA PHE A 96 -10.81 -11.52 1.30
C PHE A 96 -11.10 -11.25 2.78
N HIS A 97 -12.28 -10.70 3.09
CA HIS A 97 -12.69 -10.29 4.45
C HIS A 97 -13.95 -11.04 4.96
N GLY A 98 -14.18 -12.30 4.56
CA GLY A 98 -15.36 -13.12 4.90
C GLY A 98 -15.39 -13.71 6.33
N ARG A 99 -16.33 -14.63 6.65
CA ARG A 99 -16.54 -15.29 7.96
C ARG A 99 -15.33 -16.06 8.56
N ARG A 100 -14.24 -16.22 7.78
CA ARG A 100 -12.92 -16.73 8.21
C ARG A 100 -11.90 -15.60 8.43
N GLY A 101 -12.33 -14.36 8.28
CA GLY A 101 -11.58 -13.15 8.50
C GLY A 101 -11.16 -13.10 9.95
N TRP A 102 -9.87 -13.33 10.15
CA TRP A 102 -9.21 -13.17 11.44
C TRP A 102 -9.25 -11.69 11.82
N HIS A 103 -10.40 -11.20 12.28
CA HIS A 103 -10.48 -9.97 13.05
C HIS A 103 -9.79 -10.23 14.40
N ARG A 104 -8.47 -10.21 14.39
CA ARG A 104 -7.69 -10.06 15.62
C ARG A 104 -7.50 -8.58 15.82
N SER A 105 -8.49 -7.95 16.45
CA SER A 105 -8.27 -6.66 17.12
C SER A 105 -6.99 -6.80 17.95
N GLY A 106 -5.94 -6.10 17.55
CA GLY A 106 -4.59 -6.38 18.00
C GLY A 106 -3.82 -5.13 18.38
N ARG A 107 -2.60 -5.33 18.88
CA ARG A 107 -1.81 -4.28 19.52
C ARG A 107 -1.13 -3.32 18.54
N PHE A 108 -1.27 -3.52 17.22
CA PHE A 108 -0.66 -2.64 16.22
C PHE A 108 -1.55 -1.43 15.99
N PRO A 109 -1.25 -0.26 16.58
CA PRO A 109 -2.17 0.86 16.64
C PRO A 109 -2.38 1.48 15.26
N ALA A 110 -3.59 1.95 14.99
CA ALA A 110 -3.92 2.60 13.72
C ALA A 110 -3.05 3.84 13.45
N ASP A 111 -2.73 4.63 14.47
CA ASP A 111 -1.88 5.81 14.35
C ASP A 111 -0.44 5.45 13.94
N LEU A 112 0.11 4.37 14.49
CA LEU A 112 1.43 3.87 14.10
C LEU A 112 1.41 3.33 12.68
N GLN A 113 0.32 2.64 12.28
CA GLN A 113 0.14 2.21 10.90
C GLN A 113 0.15 3.40 9.93
N LEU A 114 -0.54 4.48 10.28
CA LEU A 114 -0.60 5.70 9.49
C LEU A 114 0.76 6.42 9.43
N LEU A 115 1.48 6.49 10.56
CA LEU A 115 2.82 7.05 10.62
C LEU A 115 3.79 6.27 9.73
N LEU A 116 3.77 4.94 9.80
CA LEU A 116 4.61 4.08 8.96
C LEU A 116 4.25 4.23 7.48
N ALA A 117 2.96 4.30 7.16
CA ALA A 117 2.53 4.55 5.78
C ALA A 117 3.08 5.88 5.26
N GLY A 118 2.96 6.94 6.07
CA GLY A 118 3.51 8.26 5.76
C GLY A 118 5.03 8.25 5.57
N ALA A 119 5.78 7.57 6.46
CA ALA A 119 7.23 7.47 6.37
C ALA A 119 7.70 6.74 5.10
N ILE A 120 7.08 5.60 4.79
CA ILE A 120 7.39 4.82 3.58
C ILE A 120 7.11 5.66 2.33
N LEU A 121 5.91 6.25 2.23
CA LEU A 121 5.54 7.06 1.08
C LEU A 121 6.42 8.30 0.94
N GLY A 122 6.72 8.98 2.04
CA GLY A 122 7.64 10.11 2.09
C GLY A 122 9.00 9.77 1.48
N GLY A 123 9.58 8.63 1.88
CA GLY A 123 10.84 8.15 1.29
C GLY A 123 10.75 7.82 -0.21
N LEU A 124 9.59 7.34 -0.68
CA LEU A 124 9.39 6.97 -2.09
C LEU A 124 9.11 8.15 -3.02
N VAL A 125 8.58 9.27 -2.49
CA VAL A 125 8.18 10.45 -3.28
C VAL A 125 9.07 11.67 -3.07
N ALA A 126 9.92 11.65 -2.03
CA ALA A 126 10.93 12.68 -1.81
C ALA A 126 11.83 12.80 -3.04
N PRO A 127 12.15 14.03 -3.49
CA PRO A 127 13.15 14.23 -4.52
C PRO A 127 14.47 13.56 -4.10
N ARG A 128 15.09 12.79 -5.00
CA ARG A 128 16.48 12.36 -4.78
C ARG A 128 17.35 13.61 -4.72
N SER A 129 17.98 13.87 -3.58
CA SER A 129 19.00 14.91 -3.46
C SER A 129 20.06 14.64 -4.53
N ARG A 130 20.22 15.54 -5.50
CA ARG A 130 21.37 15.54 -6.40
C ARG A 130 22.61 15.85 -5.58
N GLY A 131 23.29 14.83 -5.08
CA GLY A 131 24.44 15.00 -4.19
C GLY A 131 25.33 13.78 -4.20
N ALA A 132 26.19 13.70 -5.22
CA ALA A 132 27.49 13.00 -5.31
C ALA A 132 27.76 12.61 -6.78
N GLY A 133 28.07 13.60 -7.61
CA GLY A 133 28.37 13.36 -9.03
C GLY A 133 28.91 14.58 -9.74
N GLU A 134 29.70 15.40 -9.06
CA GLU A 134 30.39 16.52 -9.69
C GLU A 134 31.72 16.74 -8.96
N SER A 135 32.64 15.79 -9.14
CA SER A 135 34.08 15.93 -8.84
C SER A 135 34.79 14.61 -9.13
N ARG A 136 34.87 14.23 -10.41
CA ARG A 136 35.90 13.34 -10.94
C ARG A 136 35.86 13.30 -12.48
N ASP A 137 35.99 14.48 -13.07
CA ASP A 137 36.40 14.65 -14.47
C ASP A 137 37.21 15.95 -14.57
N LEU A 138 38.31 16.01 -13.81
CA LEU A 138 39.43 16.91 -14.08
C LEU A 138 40.70 16.24 -13.55
N ARG A 139 41.32 15.41 -14.40
CA ARG A 139 42.77 15.27 -14.65
C ARG A 139 43.06 13.96 -15.37
#